data_AF-A0A7Z6UZI0-F1
#
_entry.id   AF-A0A7Z6UZI0-F1
#
_cell.length_a   1.000
_cell.length_b   1.000
_cell.length_c   1.000
_cell.angle_alpha   90.00
_cell.angle_beta   90.00
_cell.angle_gamma   90.00
#
_symmetry.space_group_name_H-M   'P 1'
#
loop_
_entity.id
_entity.type
_entity.pdbx_description
1 polymer ?
#
loop_
_entity_poly.entity_id
_entity_poly.type
_entity_poly.pdbx_seq_one_letter_code
_entity_poly.pdbx_strand_id
1 'polypeptide(L)'
;MENNPNNNQASLERNELHNTIWKVANELRGSVDGWDFKQYVLGILFYRYISENMANHHNEYERKLNPSFDYASLSDEEAQIVRKSTIEEKGFFIPPSALFCNVLKTARHNEDLNVTLQNIFTEIEKSSLGTPSEENVKGLFADLDVNSNKLGSSHQNRVEKLAKILEAIGSMQLGDYQQSGIDVFGDAYEYLMAMYASNAGKSGGEFFTPQEVSELLAKIALHDQESINKVYDPCCGSGSLLLQFSKVLGDKNVSKGYFGQEINLTTYNLCRINMFLHDIN
;
A
#
# COMPACT_ATOMS: atom_id res chain seq x y z
N MET A 1 15.29 4.05 -31.45
CA MET A 1 14.65 3.46 -30.25
C MET A 1 15.05 1.99 -30.25
N GLU A 2 16.11 1.64 -29.54
CA GLU A 2 16.55 0.24 -29.43
C GLU A 2 15.62 -0.50 -28.46
N ASN A 3 14.98 -1.56 -28.95
CA ASN A 3 14.24 -2.51 -28.13
C ASN A 3 15.23 -3.27 -27.24
N ASN A 4 15.39 -2.81 -26.00
CA ASN A 4 16.23 -3.48 -25.01
C ASN A 4 15.51 -4.73 -24.47
N PRO A 5 16.00 -5.96 -24.74
CA PRO A 5 15.31 -7.20 -24.37
C PRO A 5 15.05 -7.36 -22.86
N ASN A 6 15.89 -6.75 -22.00
CA ASN A 6 15.68 -6.75 -20.55
C ASN A 6 14.42 -5.98 -20.11
N ASN A 7 14.01 -4.95 -20.86
CA ASN A 7 12.82 -4.14 -20.54
C ASN A 7 11.52 -4.89 -20.89
N ASN A 8 11.57 -5.74 -21.92
CA ASN A 8 10.46 -6.62 -22.29
C ASN A 8 10.24 -7.75 -21.28
N GLN A 9 11.30 -8.28 -20.69
CA GLN A 9 11.16 -9.35 -19.70
C GLN A 9 10.60 -8.82 -18.36
N ALA A 10 11.12 -7.70 -17.86
CA ALA A 10 10.60 -7.06 -16.64
C ALA A 10 9.13 -6.63 -16.78
N SER A 11 8.72 -6.13 -17.95
CA SER A 11 7.31 -5.78 -18.20
C SER A 11 6.39 -7.00 -18.31
N LEU A 12 6.88 -8.14 -18.83
CA LEU A 12 6.14 -9.40 -18.85
C LEU A 12 5.96 -9.95 -17.43
N GLU A 13 7.02 -9.98 -16.63
CA GLU A 13 6.96 -10.42 -15.23
C GLU A 13 6.01 -9.53 -14.40
N ARG A 14 6.06 -8.21 -14.61
CA ARG A 14 5.12 -7.26 -13.98
C ARG A 14 3.67 -7.51 -14.40
N ASN A 15 3.42 -7.76 -15.69
CA ASN A 15 2.07 -8.07 -16.18
C ASN A 15 1.53 -9.41 -15.65
N GLU A 16 2.39 -10.42 -15.53
CA GLU A 16 2.01 -11.72 -14.94
C GLU A 16 1.69 -11.59 -13.46
N LEU A 17 2.49 -10.81 -12.72
CA LEU A 17 2.21 -10.45 -11.34
C LEU A 17 0.85 -9.74 -11.24
N HIS A 18 0.64 -8.67 -11.99
CA HIS A 18 -0.62 -7.91 -12.04
C HIS A 18 -1.84 -8.79 -12.33
N ASN A 19 -1.75 -9.66 -13.34
CA ASN A 19 -2.83 -10.59 -13.70
C ASN A 19 -3.10 -11.61 -12.60
N THR A 20 -2.06 -12.12 -11.95
CA THR A 20 -2.18 -13.08 -10.85
C THR A 20 -2.89 -12.43 -9.67
N ILE A 21 -2.48 -11.22 -9.30
CA ILE A 21 -3.08 -10.42 -8.23
C ILE A 21 -4.58 -10.22 -8.50
N TRP A 22 -4.93 -9.74 -9.69
CA TRP A 22 -6.32 -9.49 -10.07
C TRP A 22 -7.16 -10.76 -10.11
N LYS A 23 -6.60 -11.87 -10.62
CA LYS A 23 -7.29 -13.15 -10.67
C LYS A 23 -7.63 -13.63 -9.26
N VAL A 24 -6.66 -13.60 -8.35
CA VAL A 24 -6.88 -14.00 -6.96
C VAL A 24 -7.90 -13.08 -6.28
N ALA A 25 -7.81 -11.76 -6.50
CA ALA A 25 -8.81 -10.83 -5.98
C ALA A 25 -10.23 -11.13 -6.50
N ASN A 26 -10.39 -11.51 -7.77
CA ASN A 26 -11.70 -11.89 -8.32
C ASN A 26 -12.23 -13.22 -7.79
N GLU A 27 -11.37 -14.23 -7.69
CA GLU A 27 -11.75 -15.53 -7.11
C GLU A 27 -12.18 -15.35 -5.66
N LEU A 28 -11.45 -14.49 -4.93
CA LEU A 28 -11.77 -14.17 -3.55
C LEU A 28 -12.94 -13.21 -3.42
N ARG A 29 -13.38 -12.43 -4.39
CA ARG A 29 -14.53 -11.54 -4.14
C ARG A 29 -15.83 -12.30 -3.92
N GLY A 30 -16.02 -13.44 -4.60
CA GLY A 30 -17.28 -14.19 -4.56
C GLY A 30 -18.48 -13.33 -4.95
N SER A 31 -19.51 -13.28 -4.10
CA SER A 31 -20.73 -12.47 -4.31
C SER A 31 -20.60 -11.01 -3.85
N VAL A 32 -19.45 -10.61 -3.31
CA VAL A 32 -19.20 -9.23 -2.88
C VAL A 32 -18.99 -8.36 -4.12
N ASP A 33 -19.60 -7.16 -4.12
CA ASP A 33 -19.36 -6.20 -5.17
C ASP A 33 -17.87 -5.85 -5.26
N GLY A 34 -17.34 -5.78 -6.49
CA GLY A 34 -15.90 -5.58 -6.71
C GLY A 34 -15.41 -4.26 -6.09
N TRP A 35 -16.26 -3.23 -6.10
CA TRP A 35 -15.93 -1.93 -5.52
C TRP A 35 -15.81 -1.98 -4.00
N ASP A 36 -16.68 -2.72 -3.33
CA ASP A 36 -16.58 -2.92 -1.87
C ASP A 36 -15.39 -3.82 -1.52
N PHE A 37 -15.14 -4.85 -2.34
CA PHE A 37 -14.05 -5.80 -2.09
C PHE A 37 -12.66 -5.15 -2.19
N LYS A 38 -12.53 -4.07 -2.98
CA LYS A 38 -11.27 -3.34 -3.18
C LYS A 38 -10.64 -2.87 -1.86
N GLN A 39 -11.45 -2.45 -0.88
CA GLN A 39 -10.96 -1.89 0.38
C GLN A 39 -10.16 -2.94 1.16
N TYR A 40 -10.60 -4.20 1.12
CA TYR A 40 -9.90 -5.31 1.75
C TYR A 40 -8.60 -5.65 1.04
N VAL A 41 -8.62 -5.74 -0.28
CA VAL A 41 -7.41 -6.09 -1.04
C VAL A 41 -6.36 -4.99 -0.92
N LEU A 42 -6.75 -3.73 -1.16
CA LEU A 42 -5.84 -2.58 -1.09
C LEU A 42 -5.36 -2.32 0.34
N GLY A 43 -6.24 -2.39 1.33
CA GLY A 43 -5.87 -2.18 2.73
C GLY A 43 -4.93 -3.27 3.27
N ILE A 44 -5.16 -4.54 2.91
CA ILE A 44 -4.26 -5.63 3.31
C ILE A 44 -2.93 -5.57 2.54
N LEU A 45 -2.94 -5.17 1.26
CA LEU A 45 -1.70 -4.93 0.50
C LEU A 45 -0.87 -3.80 1.12
N PHE A 46 -1.53 -2.70 1.52
CA PHE A 46 -0.87 -1.61 2.23
C PHE A 46 -0.30 -2.07 3.57
N TYR A 47 -1.06 -2.85 4.35
CA TYR A 47 -0.57 -3.44 5.59
C TYR A 47 0.67 -4.32 5.37
N ARG A 48 0.68 -5.15 4.32
CA ARG A 48 1.88 -5.92 3.92
C ARG A 48 3.05 -4.98 3.64
N TYR A 49 2.86 -3.93 2.83
CA TYR A 49 3.91 -2.97 2.50
C TYR A 49 4.52 -2.34 3.75
N ILE A 50 3.71 -1.73 4.64
CA ILE A 50 4.25 -1.03 5.81
C ILE A 50 4.93 -1.98 6.78
N SER A 51 4.43 -3.22 6.88
CA SER A 51 5.05 -4.28 7.69
C SER A 51 6.42 -4.67 7.15
N GLU A 52 6.54 -4.90 5.84
CA GLU A 52 7.81 -5.28 5.22
C GLU A 52 8.79 -4.12 5.19
N ASN A 53 8.35 -2.91 4.82
CA ASN A 53 9.18 -1.71 4.78
C ASN A 53 9.83 -1.42 6.15
N MET A 54 9.03 -1.46 7.22
CA MET A 54 9.52 -1.19 8.58
C MET A 54 10.46 -2.30 9.08
N ALA A 55 10.09 -3.58 8.91
CA ALA A 55 10.94 -4.69 9.34
C ALA A 55 12.26 -4.74 8.55
N ASN A 56 12.22 -4.47 7.25
CA ASN A 56 13.41 -4.44 6.39
C ASN A 56 14.33 -3.28 6.74
N HIS A 57 13.79 -2.10 7.06
CA HIS A 57 14.59 -0.97 7.54
C HIS A 57 15.43 -1.33 8.77
N HIS A 58 14.82 -2.00 9.75
CA HIS A 58 15.55 -2.49 10.92
C HIS A 58 16.55 -3.60 10.56
N ASN A 59 16.12 -4.57 9.74
CA ASN A 59 16.99 -5.66 9.30
C ASN A 59 18.22 -5.16 8.54
N GLU A 60 18.09 -4.19 7.63
CA GLU A 60 19.19 -3.62 6.88
C GLU A 60 20.20 -2.90 7.77
N TYR A 61 19.72 -2.20 8.80
CA TYR A 61 20.59 -1.52 9.75
C TYR A 61 21.33 -2.52 10.66
N GLU A 62 20.59 -3.42 11.31
CA GLU A 62 21.13 -4.35 12.30
C GLU A 62 21.98 -5.47 11.68
N ARG A 63 21.65 -5.91 10.46
CA ARG A 63 22.45 -6.95 9.77
C ARG A 63 23.86 -6.51 9.38
N LYS A 64 24.15 -5.20 9.43
CA LYS A 64 25.54 -4.69 9.31
C LYS A 64 26.41 -5.13 10.48
N LEU A 65 25.81 -5.35 11.65
CA LEU A 65 26.51 -5.79 12.88
C LEU A 65 26.27 -7.29 13.16
N ASN A 66 25.05 -7.75 12.95
CA ASN A 66 24.64 -9.14 13.18
C ASN A 66 23.90 -9.70 11.94
N PRO A 67 24.60 -10.38 11.00
CA PRO A 67 23.99 -10.86 9.76
C PRO A 67 22.79 -11.79 9.93
N SER A 68 22.63 -12.44 11.08
CA SER A 68 21.48 -13.30 11.39
C SER A 68 20.32 -12.59 12.08
N PHE A 69 20.42 -11.27 12.29
CA PHE A 69 19.33 -10.50 12.89
C PHE A 69 18.06 -10.58 12.02
N ASP A 70 16.92 -10.74 12.68
CA ASP A 70 15.60 -10.67 12.06
C ASP A 70 14.61 -10.03 13.02
N TYR A 71 14.17 -8.82 12.68
CA TYR A 71 13.17 -8.07 13.44
C TYR A 71 11.88 -8.89 13.65
N ALA A 72 11.48 -9.69 12.66
CA ALA A 72 10.27 -10.51 12.74
C ALA A 72 10.37 -11.67 13.75
N SER A 73 11.57 -11.96 14.25
CA SER A 73 11.83 -13.02 15.22
C SER A 73 12.00 -12.50 16.65
N LEU A 74 11.96 -11.18 16.87
CA LEU A 74 12.04 -10.57 18.20
C LEU A 74 10.73 -10.74 18.99
N SER A 75 10.81 -10.57 20.31
CA SER A 75 9.63 -10.35 21.14
C SER A 75 9.09 -8.91 21.01
N ASP A 76 7.80 -8.72 21.30
CA ASP A 76 7.18 -7.39 21.28
C ASP A 76 7.80 -6.45 22.30
N GLU A 77 8.28 -6.97 23.43
CA GLU A 77 8.99 -6.23 24.47
C GLU A 77 10.37 -5.78 24.00
N GLU A 78 11.14 -6.65 23.34
CA GLU A 78 12.45 -6.30 22.77
C GLU A 78 12.32 -5.20 21.71
N ALA A 79 11.29 -5.30 20.87
CA ALA A 79 11.00 -4.32 19.82
C ALA A 79 10.61 -2.93 20.36
N GLN A 80 10.17 -2.80 21.63
CA GLN A 80 9.84 -1.48 22.19
C GLN A 80 11.05 -0.55 22.25
N ILE A 81 12.27 -1.09 22.31
CA ILE A 81 13.51 -0.31 22.37
C ILE A 81 13.64 0.62 21.16
N VAL A 82 13.25 0.14 19.97
CA VAL A 82 13.35 0.91 18.73
C VAL A 82 12.11 1.73 18.43
N ARG A 83 11.01 1.56 19.19
CA ARG A 83 9.70 2.19 18.91
C ARG A 83 9.80 3.68 18.62
N LYS A 84 10.49 4.42 19.48
CA LYS A 84 10.58 5.88 19.37
C LYS A 84 11.28 6.30 18.06
N SER A 85 12.46 5.73 17.77
CA SER A 85 13.19 6.03 16.54
C SER A 85 12.42 5.58 15.30
N THR A 86 11.72 4.44 15.36
CA THR A 86 10.88 3.98 14.25
C THR A 86 9.75 4.96 13.95
N ILE A 87 9.07 5.51 14.96
CA ILE A 87 8.01 6.51 14.74
C ILE A 87 8.60 7.81 14.19
N GLU A 88 9.78 8.23 14.65
CA GLU A 88 10.46 9.43 14.12
C GLU A 88 10.87 9.27 12.64
N GLU A 89 11.29 8.06 12.23
CA GLU A 89 11.79 7.79 10.88
C GLU A 89 10.71 7.34 9.88
N LYS A 90 9.74 6.55 10.33
CA LYS A 90 8.70 5.93 9.49
C LYS A 90 7.29 6.46 9.76
N GLY A 91 7.11 7.17 10.86
CA GLY A 91 5.82 7.76 11.23
C GLY A 91 4.88 6.83 12.00
N PHE A 92 5.16 5.53 12.10
CA PHE A 92 4.36 4.53 12.82
C PHE A 92 5.25 3.42 13.39
N PHE A 93 4.68 2.51 14.17
CA PHE A 93 5.37 1.34 14.71
C PHE A 93 4.49 0.09 14.67
N ILE A 94 5.09 -1.04 14.27
CA ILE A 94 4.43 -2.36 14.20
C ILE A 94 5.26 -3.36 15.01
N PRO A 95 4.77 -3.87 16.15
CA PRO A 95 5.52 -4.89 16.89
C PRO A 95 5.62 -6.21 16.10
N PRO A 96 6.63 -7.06 16.38
CA PRO A 96 6.84 -8.34 15.70
C PRO A 96 5.58 -9.22 15.59
N SER A 97 4.78 -9.34 16.64
CA SER A 97 3.54 -10.14 16.63
C SER A 97 2.50 -9.63 15.61
N ALA A 98 2.54 -8.32 15.32
CA ALA A 98 1.64 -7.63 14.41
C ALA A 98 2.22 -7.45 13.00
N LEU A 99 3.40 -8.02 12.69
CA LEU A 99 3.92 -8.03 11.32
C LEU A 99 3.08 -8.95 10.42
N PHE A 100 2.87 -8.53 9.17
CA PHE A 100 2.11 -9.26 8.18
C PHE A 100 2.56 -10.72 8.07
N CYS A 101 3.87 -10.97 8.03
CA CYS A 101 4.42 -12.32 7.92
C CYS A 101 4.10 -13.20 9.14
N ASN A 102 3.99 -12.62 10.33
CA ASN A 102 3.70 -13.36 11.56
C ASN A 102 2.20 -13.60 11.74
N VAL A 103 1.36 -12.62 11.37
CA VAL A 103 -0.09 -12.82 11.27
C VAL A 103 -0.44 -13.88 10.24
N LEU A 104 0.22 -13.86 9.07
CA LEU A 104 -0.01 -14.82 8.00
C LEU A 104 0.28 -16.27 8.44
N LYS A 105 1.32 -16.51 9.25
CA LYS A 105 1.66 -17.85 9.77
C LYS A 105 0.52 -18.48 10.59
N THR A 106 -0.26 -17.67 11.30
CA THR A 106 -1.33 -18.13 12.18
C THR A 106 -2.73 -17.91 11.62
N ALA A 107 -2.87 -17.18 10.50
CA ALA A 107 -4.14 -16.73 9.96
C ALA A 107 -5.20 -17.83 9.77
N ARG A 108 -4.81 -19.02 9.27
CA ARG A 108 -5.73 -20.17 9.07
C ARG A 108 -6.30 -20.75 10.37
N HIS A 109 -5.59 -20.58 11.47
CA HIS A 109 -5.90 -21.18 12.76
C HIS A 109 -6.41 -20.17 13.78
N ASN A 110 -6.46 -18.89 13.40
CA ASN A 110 -6.94 -17.82 14.25
C ASN A 110 -8.45 -17.63 14.06
N GLU A 111 -9.25 -18.20 14.97
CA GLU A 111 -10.71 -18.09 14.96
C GLU A 111 -11.21 -16.65 15.14
N ASP A 112 -10.36 -15.74 15.64
CA ASP A 112 -10.63 -14.32 15.88
C ASP A 112 -9.74 -13.41 15.01
N LEU A 113 -9.42 -13.85 13.78
CA LEU A 113 -8.54 -13.11 12.88
C LEU A 113 -9.04 -11.69 12.58
N ASN A 114 -10.36 -11.50 12.43
CA ASN A 114 -10.96 -10.18 12.26
C ASN A 114 -10.67 -9.26 13.45
N VAL A 115 -10.79 -9.76 14.68
CA VAL A 115 -10.49 -8.99 15.89
C VAL A 115 -8.99 -8.67 15.96
N THR A 116 -8.16 -9.66 15.62
CA THR A 116 -6.71 -9.52 15.58
C THR A 116 -6.30 -8.41 14.60
N LEU A 117 -6.80 -8.44 13.37
CA LEU A 117 -6.53 -7.42 12.36
C LEU A 117 -7.06 -6.04 12.76
N GLN A 118 -8.29 -5.96 13.31
CA GLN A 118 -8.85 -4.70 13.79
C GLN A 118 -7.95 -4.05 14.85
N ASN A 119 -7.47 -4.86 15.80
CA ASN A 119 -6.56 -4.38 16.85
C ASN A 119 -5.22 -3.93 16.26
N ILE A 120 -4.65 -4.70 15.33
CA ILE A 120 -3.40 -4.32 14.66
C ILE A 120 -3.55 -2.96 13.96
N PHE A 121 -4.57 -2.78 13.12
CA PHE A 121 -4.76 -1.51 12.42
C PHE A 121 -4.96 -0.34 13.37
N THR A 122 -5.74 -0.56 14.44
CA THR A 122 -5.95 0.43 15.48
C THR A 122 -4.65 0.81 16.19
N GLU A 123 -3.81 -0.18 16.54
CA GLU A 123 -2.55 0.08 17.23
C GLU A 123 -1.48 0.70 16.32
N ILE A 124 -1.51 0.42 15.01
CA ILE A 124 -0.68 1.12 14.02
C ILE A 124 -1.04 2.61 13.99
N GLU A 125 -2.33 2.95 13.88
CA GLU A 125 -2.77 4.35 13.89
C GLU A 125 -2.49 5.03 15.25
N LYS A 126 -2.64 4.30 16.36
CA LYS A 126 -2.32 4.84 17.69
C LYS A 126 -0.84 5.02 17.93
N SER A 127 0.02 4.30 17.21
CA SER A 127 1.47 4.35 17.43
C SER A 127 2.03 5.75 17.21
N SER A 128 1.41 6.55 16.35
CA SER A 128 1.78 7.92 16.03
C SER A 128 1.08 8.99 16.85
N LEU A 129 0.19 8.65 17.79
CA LEU A 129 -0.57 9.63 18.57
C LEU A 129 0.35 10.59 19.33
N GLY A 130 0.09 11.89 19.21
CA GLY A 130 0.89 12.94 19.84
C GLY A 130 2.26 13.17 19.19
N THR A 131 2.53 12.56 18.04
CA THR A 131 3.76 12.78 17.25
C THR A 131 3.47 13.57 15.98
N PRO A 132 4.48 14.18 15.31
CA PRO A 132 4.25 14.92 14.07
C PRO A 132 3.61 14.11 12.94
N SER A 133 3.76 12.77 12.95
CA SER A 133 3.18 11.87 11.94
C SER A 133 1.75 11.45 12.24
N GLU A 134 1.12 11.90 13.33
CA GLU A 134 -0.24 11.49 13.70
C GLU A 134 -1.23 11.65 12.52
N GLU A 135 -1.26 12.84 11.93
CA GLU A 135 -2.18 13.15 10.83
C GLU A 135 -1.83 12.41 9.53
N ASN A 136 -0.62 11.85 9.41
CA ASN A 136 -0.23 11.05 8.26
C ASN A 136 -0.77 9.62 8.33
N VAL A 137 -0.98 9.07 9.54
CA VAL A 137 -1.37 7.66 9.74
C VAL A 137 -2.83 7.52 10.20
N LYS A 138 -3.36 8.51 10.90
CA LYS A 138 -4.72 8.50 11.45
C LYS A 138 -5.77 8.25 10.36
N GLY A 139 -6.64 7.27 10.62
CA GLY A 139 -7.74 6.89 9.75
C GLY A 139 -7.36 6.23 8.43
N LEU A 140 -6.10 5.85 8.20
CA LEU A 140 -5.69 5.15 6.98
C LEU A 140 -6.40 3.80 6.81
N PHE A 141 -6.74 3.13 7.91
CA PHE A 141 -7.46 1.85 7.89
C PHE A 141 -8.96 1.98 8.20
N ALA A 142 -9.48 3.21 8.31
CA ALA A 142 -10.88 3.44 8.69
C ALA A 142 -11.90 2.84 7.70
N ASP A 143 -11.53 2.73 6.42
CA ASP A 143 -12.35 2.13 5.37
C ASP A 143 -12.29 0.59 5.36
N LEU A 144 -11.40 -0.03 6.14
CA LEU A 144 -11.21 -1.48 6.21
C LEU A 144 -12.03 -2.11 7.34
N ASP A 145 -13.33 -2.32 7.11
CA ASP A 145 -14.22 -2.97 8.08
C ASP A 145 -14.12 -4.50 8.05
N VAL A 146 -13.16 -5.05 8.79
CA VAL A 146 -12.95 -6.51 8.93
C VAL A 146 -14.11 -7.25 9.59
N ASN A 147 -15.10 -6.54 10.13
CA ASN A 147 -16.31 -7.12 10.73
C ASN A 147 -17.53 -7.03 9.81
N SER A 148 -17.38 -6.48 8.60
CA SER A 148 -18.49 -6.20 7.70
C SER A 148 -19.29 -7.46 7.32
N ASN A 149 -20.62 -7.33 7.27
CA ASN A 149 -21.51 -8.34 6.69
C ASN A 149 -21.23 -8.56 5.20
N LYS A 150 -20.56 -7.60 4.53
CA LYS A 150 -20.14 -7.73 3.14
C LYS A 150 -19.07 -8.80 2.95
N LEU A 151 -18.16 -9.00 3.91
CA LEU A 151 -17.14 -10.05 3.84
C LEU A 151 -17.73 -11.47 3.95
N GLY A 152 -18.81 -11.61 4.71
CA GLY A 152 -19.46 -12.88 4.96
C GLY A 152 -20.63 -12.74 5.92
N SER A 153 -21.65 -13.58 5.73
CA SER A 153 -22.87 -13.58 6.56
C SER A 153 -22.65 -14.06 8.00
N SER A 154 -21.62 -14.89 8.25
CA SER A 154 -21.25 -15.40 9.58
C SER A 154 -19.83 -14.99 9.97
N HIS A 155 -19.52 -15.02 11.27
CA HIS A 155 -18.17 -14.78 11.80
C HIS A 155 -17.13 -15.68 11.12
N GLN A 156 -17.39 -16.99 11.09
CA GLN A 156 -16.50 -17.96 10.45
C GLN A 156 -16.24 -17.64 8.97
N ASN A 157 -17.28 -17.28 8.20
CA ASN A 157 -17.11 -16.93 6.79
C ASN A 157 -16.23 -15.68 6.62
N ARG A 158 -16.32 -14.68 7.52
CA ARG A 158 -15.48 -13.48 7.47
C ARG A 158 -14.02 -13.82 7.77
N VAL A 159 -13.77 -14.61 8.81
CA VAL A 159 -12.43 -15.05 9.20
C VAL A 159 -11.78 -15.86 8.09
N GLU A 160 -12.49 -16.84 7.54
CA GLU A 160 -12.01 -17.63 6.40
C GLU A 160 -11.70 -16.75 5.18
N LYS A 161 -12.52 -15.71 4.94
CA LYS A 161 -12.30 -14.75 3.85
C LYS A 161 -11.02 -13.95 4.05
N LEU A 162 -10.84 -13.39 5.25
CA LEU A 162 -9.67 -12.59 5.60
C LEU A 162 -8.39 -13.42 5.54
N ALA A 163 -8.42 -14.67 6.03
CA ALA A 163 -7.29 -15.59 5.94
C ALA A 163 -6.91 -15.84 4.48
N LYS A 164 -7.89 -16.10 3.61
CA LYS A 164 -7.65 -16.26 2.17
C LYS A 164 -7.08 -15.00 1.51
N ILE A 165 -7.52 -13.80 1.91
CA ILE A 165 -6.98 -12.53 1.41
C ILE A 165 -5.53 -12.37 1.87
N LEU A 166 -5.21 -12.63 3.14
CA LEU A 166 -3.84 -12.59 3.65
C LEU A 166 -2.94 -13.58 2.90
N GLU A 167 -3.39 -14.80 2.67
CA GLU A 167 -2.64 -15.82 1.92
C GLU A 167 -2.41 -15.43 0.47
N ALA A 168 -3.46 -14.93 -0.18
CA ALA A 168 -3.38 -14.41 -1.53
C ALA A 168 -2.32 -13.32 -1.63
N ILE A 169 -2.43 -12.30 -0.77
CA ILE A 169 -1.51 -11.16 -0.73
C ILE A 169 -0.10 -11.62 -0.37
N GLY A 170 0.06 -12.55 0.57
CA GLY A 170 1.36 -13.09 0.97
C GLY A 170 2.02 -13.99 -0.06
N SER A 171 1.25 -14.64 -0.93
CA SER A 171 1.76 -15.48 -2.02
C SER A 171 2.25 -14.69 -3.22
N MET A 172 1.96 -13.38 -3.28
CA MET A 172 2.40 -12.52 -4.39
C MET A 172 3.92 -12.40 -4.38
N GLN A 173 4.54 -12.81 -5.49
CA GLN A 173 5.97 -12.68 -5.72
C GLN A 173 6.29 -11.23 -6.11
N LEU A 174 6.45 -10.36 -5.12
CA LEU A 174 6.78 -8.95 -5.31
C LEU A 174 8.31 -8.70 -5.48
N GLY A 175 9.07 -9.74 -5.85
CA GLY A 175 10.52 -9.69 -6.09
C GLY A 175 11.37 -9.53 -4.81
N ASP A 176 12.68 -9.73 -4.92
CA ASP A 176 13.62 -9.41 -3.85
C ASP A 176 13.70 -7.88 -3.69
N TYR A 177 13.02 -7.39 -2.65
CA TYR A 177 12.83 -6.01 -2.23
C TYR A 177 14.09 -5.11 -2.27
N GLN A 178 15.30 -5.68 -2.20
CA GLN A 178 16.56 -4.95 -2.02
C GLN A 178 17.08 -4.18 -3.25
N GLN A 179 16.52 -4.36 -4.45
CA GLN A 179 16.94 -3.61 -5.65
C GLN A 179 15.87 -2.66 -6.24
N SER A 180 14.58 -2.85 -5.95
CA SER A 180 13.49 -2.07 -6.59
C SER A 180 12.17 -1.98 -5.78
N GLY A 181 12.17 -2.31 -4.48
CA GLY A 181 10.96 -2.67 -3.73
C GLY A 181 9.81 -1.64 -3.62
N ILE A 182 10.10 -0.34 -3.62
CA ILE A 182 9.07 0.72 -3.55
C ILE A 182 8.24 0.75 -4.83
N ASP A 183 8.90 0.59 -5.99
CA ASP A 183 8.28 0.64 -7.31
C ASP A 183 7.26 -0.49 -7.51
N VAL A 184 7.55 -1.69 -7.00
CA VAL A 184 6.70 -2.88 -7.22
C VAL A 184 5.39 -2.83 -6.42
N PHE A 185 5.42 -2.43 -5.15
CA PHE A 185 4.20 -2.30 -4.35
C PHE A 185 3.32 -1.14 -4.83
N GLY A 186 3.94 0.01 -5.12
CA GLY A 186 3.25 1.17 -5.70
C GLY A 186 2.57 0.82 -7.01
N ASP A 187 3.30 0.22 -7.95
CA ASP A 187 2.77 -0.20 -9.25
C ASP A 187 1.64 -1.23 -9.12
N ALA A 188 1.80 -2.24 -8.25
CA ALA A 188 0.76 -3.24 -8.01
C ALA A 188 -0.52 -2.60 -7.43
N TYR A 189 -0.36 -1.61 -6.56
CA TYR A 189 -1.47 -0.85 -5.97
C TYR A 189 -2.17 0.01 -7.04
N GLU A 190 -1.43 0.80 -7.82
CA GLU A 190 -1.99 1.59 -8.93
C GLU A 190 -2.72 0.70 -9.96
N TYR A 191 -2.15 -0.47 -10.29
CA TYR A 191 -2.76 -1.43 -11.20
C TYR A 191 -4.09 -1.97 -10.64
N LEU A 192 -4.11 -2.42 -9.39
CA LEU A 192 -5.33 -2.90 -8.75
C LEU A 192 -6.41 -1.80 -8.73
N MET A 193 -6.03 -0.58 -8.38
CA MET A 193 -6.93 0.57 -8.41
C MET A 193 -7.51 0.82 -9.81
N ALA A 194 -6.67 0.80 -10.85
CA ALA A 194 -7.10 0.95 -12.24
C ALA A 194 -8.08 -0.14 -12.66
N MET A 195 -7.83 -1.38 -12.24
CA MET A 195 -8.72 -2.52 -12.52
C MET A 195 -10.06 -2.39 -11.83
N TYR A 196 -10.09 -1.96 -10.57
CA TYR A 196 -11.35 -1.71 -9.86
C TYR A 196 -12.12 -0.52 -10.45
N ALA A 197 -11.43 0.55 -10.85
CA ALA A 197 -12.06 1.70 -11.52
C ALA A 197 -12.67 1.29 -12.86
N SER A 198 -11.94 0.52 -13.68
CA SER A 198 -12.41 0.04 -14.98
C SER A 198 -13.64 -0.88 -14.87
N ASN A 199 -13.70 -1.68 -13.81
CA ASN A 199 -14.83 -2.59 -13.55
C ASN A 199 -16.01 -1.94 -12.81
N ALA A 200 -15.83 -0.76 -12.20
CA ALA A 200 -16.89 -0.02 -11.50
C ALA A 200 -17.88 0.69 -12.45
N GLY A 201 -17.65 0.64 -13.76
CA GLY A 201 -18.53 1.27 -14.76
C GLY A 201 -18.55 2.80 -14.64
N LYS A 202 -19.74 3.41 -14.68
CA LYS A 202 -19.92 4.88 -14.72
C LYS A 202 -19.34 5.63 -13.53
N SER A 203 -19.13 4.97 -12.40
CA SER A 203 -18.58 5.59 -11.19
C SER A 203 -17.05 5.62 -11.16
N GLY A 204 -16.33 4.89 -12.03
CA GLY A 204 -14.87 4.77 -11.92
C GLY A 204 -14.06 6.01 -12.33
N GLY A 205 -14.57 6.81 -13.28
CA GLY A 205 -13.85 7.93 -13.88
C GLY A 205 -13.64 9.14 -12.97
N GLU A 206 -14.39 9.25 -11.87
CA GLU A 206 -14.20 10.29 -10.85
C GLU A 206 -13.01 10.01 -9.92
N PHE A 207 -12.49 8.78 -9.90
CA PHE A 207 -11.53 8.32 -8.89
C PHE A 207 -10.14 8.01 -9.44
N PHE A 208 -10.02 7.81 -10.75
CA PHE A 208 -8.77 7.38 -11.37
C PHE A 208 -8.58 7.98 -12.77
N THR A 209 -7.43 8.63 -12.96
CA THR A 209 -6.98 9.12 -14.26
C THR A 209 -6.04 8.07 -14.87
N PRO A 210 -6.35 7.51 -16.07
CA PRO A 210 -5.49 6.54 -16.73
C PRO A 210 -4.04 7.02 -16.85
N GLN A 211 -3.07 6.11 -16.73
CA GLN A 211 -1.65 6.45 -16.69
C GLN A 211 -1.20 7.25 -17.92
N GLU A 212 -1.67 6.87 -19.12
CA GLU A 212 -1.30 7.53 -20.37
C GLU A 212 -1.82 8.98 -20.42
N VAL A 213 -3.01 9.22 -19.85
CA VAL A 213 -3.58 10.57 -19.73
C VAL A 213 -2.81 11.38 -18.69
N SER A 214 -2.51 10.77 -17.55
CA SER A 214 -1.72 11.41 -16.50
C SER A 214 -0.33 11.80 -16.98
N GLU A 215 0.35 10.92 -17.72
CA GLU A 215 1.69 11.17 -18.25
C GLU A 215 1.67 12.32 -19.27
N LEU A 216 0.67 12.33 -20.15
CA LEU A 216 0.49 13.43 -21.10
C LEU A 216 0.28 14.77 -20.38
N LEU A 217 -0.62 14.81 -19.40
CA LEU A 217 -0.90 16.02 -18.63
C LEU A 217 0.33 16.52 -17.87
N ALA A 218 1.08 15.61 -17.24
CA ALA A 218 2.32 15.93 -16.55
C ALA A 218 3.35 16.53 -17.52
N LYS A 219 3.57 15.92 -18.69
CA LYS A 219 4.50 16.43 -19.71
C LYS A 219 4.10 17.79 -20.26
N ILE A 220 2.80 18.04 -20.45
CA ILE A 220 2.30 19.35 -20.89
C ILE A 220 2.55 20.41 -19.80
N ALA A 221 2.23 20.10 -18.54
CA ALA A 221 2.40 21.03 -17.42
C ALA A 221 3.89 21.33 -17.13
N LEU A 222 4.77 20.37 -17.40
CA LEU A 222 6.23 20.46 -17.20
C LEU A 222 6.97 20.95 -18.46
N HIS A 223 6.28 21.44 -19.48
CA HIS A 223 6.94 21.86 -20.72
C HIS A 223 8.05 22.89 -20.44
N ASP A 224 9.27 22.56 -20.88
CA ASP A 224 10.50 23.34 -20.66
C ASP A 224 10.80 23.62 -19.16
N GLN A 225 10.37 22.73 -18.25
CA GLN A 225 10.70 22.78 -16.82
C GLN A 225 11.53 21.55 -16.43
N GLU A 226 12.75 21.77 -15.94
CA GLU A 226 13.61 20.71 -15.38
C GLU A 226 13.41 20.51 -13.87
N SER A 227 12.82 21.51 -13.20
CA SER A 227 12.45 21.45 -11.78
C SER A 227 11.31 22.41 -11.49
N ILE A 228 10.53 22.10 -10.44
CA ILE A 228 9.41 22.93 -10.00
C ILE A 228 9.41 23.08 -8.47
N ASN A 229 8.68 24.07 -7.99
CA ASN A 229 8.55 24.26 -6.55
C ASN A 229 7.52 23.31 -5.92
N LYS A 230 6.36 23.09 -6.54
CA LYS A 230 5.30 22.23 -6.01
C LYS A 230 4.37 21.77 -7.12
N VAL A 231 3.73 20.63 -6.92
CA VAL A 231 2.59 20.17 -7.73
C VAL A 231 1.31 20.38 -6.92
N TYR A 232 0.25 20.90 -7.54
CA TYR A 232 -1.04 21.07 -6.88
C TYR A 232 -2.18 20.50 -7.73
N ASP A 233 -2.99 19.64 -7.13
CA ASP A 233 -4.20 19.08 -7.73
C ASP A 233 -5.41 19.31 -6.80
N PRO A 234 -6.37 20.18 -7.16
CA PRO A 234 -7.52 20.51 -6.31
C PRO A 234 -8.59 19.40 -6.25
N CYS A 235 -8.50 18.37 -7.10
CA CYS A 235 -9.43 17.24 -7.16
C CYS A 235 -8.63 15.95 -7.39
N CYS A 236 -7.70 15.65 -6.48
CA CYS A 236 -6.62 14.72 -6.74
C CYS A 236 -7.04 13.25 -6.84
N GLY A 237 -8.27 12.91 -6.45
CA GLY A 237 -8.75 11.54 -6.49
C GLY A 237 -7.80 10.63 -5.71
N SER A 238 -7.35 9.57 -6.37
CA SER A 238 -6.37 8.60 -5.86
C SER A 238 -4.91 9.10 -5.78
N GLY A 239 -4.62 10.34 -6.17
CA GLY A 239 -3.27 10.88 -6.20
C GLY A 239 -2.41 10.39 -7.38
N SER A 240 -2.93 9.52 -8.24
CA SER A 240 -2.18 8.93 -9.37
C SER A 240 -1.59 10.00 -10.31
N LEU A 241 -2.34 11.09 -10.59
CA LEU A 241 -1.83 12.20 -11.40
C LEU A 241 -0.68 12.94 -10.70
N LEU A 242 -0.78 13.18 -9.40
CA LEU A 242 0.28 13.83 -8.62
C LEU A 242 1.57 12.98 -8.65
N LEU A 243 1.45 11.67 -8.46
CA LEU A 243 2.57 10.73 -8.53
C LEU A 243 3.24 10.70 -9.90
N GLN A 244 2.45 10.90 -10.97
CA GLN A 244 2.99 10.95 -12.31
C GLN A 244 3.99 12.10 -12.52
N PHE A 245 3.84 13.23 -11.83
CA PHE A 245 4.84 14.30 -11.87
C PHE A 245 6.17 13.83 -11.26
N SER A 246 6.13 13.00 -10.21
CA SER A 246 7.33 12.35 -9.64
C SER A 246 7.98 11.42 -10.65
N LYS A 247 7.19 10.57 -11.33
CA LYS A 247 7.70 9.62 -12.34
C LYS A 247 8.31 10.33 -13.55
N VAL A 248 7.73 11.45 -14.00
CA VAL A 248 8.21 12.21 -15.18
C VAL A 248 9.41 13.11 -14.86
N LEU A 249 9.38 13.81 -13.73
CA LEU A 249 10.38 14.81 -13.38
C LEU A 249 11.52 14.23 -12.52
N GLY A 250 11.26 13.15 -11.79
CA GLY A 250 12.11 12.61 -10.73
C GLY A 250 11.88 13.31 -9.39
N ASP A 251 11.81 12.53 -8.30
CA ASP A 251 11.40 13.02 -6.96
C ASP A 251 12.21 14.23 -6.45
N LYS A 252 13.50 14.30 -6.81
CA LYS A 252 14.41 15.37 -6.37
C LYS A 252 14.14 16.73 -7.03
N ASN A 253 13.32 16.75 -8.07
CA ASN A 253 13.07 17.94 -8.87
C ASN A 253 11.77 18.67 -8.48
N VAL A 254 11.08 18.21 -7.42
CA VAL A 254 9.94 18.89 -6.78
C VAL A 254 10.32 19.34 -5.36
N SER A 255 10.63 20.62 -5.18
CA SER A 255 11.31 21.08 -3.95
C SER A 255 10.45 21.27 -2.69
N LYS A 256 9.16 21.59 -2.83
CA LYS A 256 8.22 21.79 -1.70
C LYS A 256 7.19 20.67 -1.56
N GLY A 257 7.18 19.69 -2.45
CA GLY A 257 6.29 18.53 -2.42
C GLY A 257 4.99 18.67 -3.22
N TYR A 258 4.06 17.76 -2.92
CA TYR A 258 2.82 17.52 -3.64
C TYR A 258 1.63 17.92 -2.77
N PHE A 259 0.68 18.64 -3.35
CA PHE A 259 -0.46 19.19 -2.64
C PHE A 259 -1.74 18.72 -3.33
N GLY A 260 -2.63 18.06 -2.60
CA GLY A 260 -3.86 17.51 -3.13
C GLY A 260 -5.06 17.91 -2.29
N GLN A 261 -6.22 18.07 -2.94
CA GLN A 261 -7.52 18.16 -2.25
C GLN A 261 -8.47 17.11 -2.83
N GLU A 262 -9.19 16.43 -1.94
CA GLU A 262 -10.20 15.42 -2.30
C GLU A 262 -11.40 15.55 -1.35
N ILE A 263 -12.61 15.49 -1.90
CA ILE A 263 -13.85 15.68 -1.14
C ILE A 263 -14.37 14.38 -0.54
N ASN A 264 -14.13 13.24 -1.21
CA ASN A 264 -14.55 11.93 -0.77
C ASN A 264 -13.52 11.34 0.19
N LEU A 265 -13.93 11.07 1.43
CA LEU A 265 -13.02 10.59 2.49
C LEU A 265 -12.35 9.24 2.16
N THR A 266 -13.09 8.30 1.55
CA THR A 266 -12.52 7.01 1.14
C THR A 266 -11.47 7.19 0.06
N THR A 267 -11.72 8.07 -0.93
CA THR A 267 -10.76 8.39 -1.98
C THR A 267 -9.55 9.16 -1.44
N TYR A 268 -9.76 10.05 -0.49
CA TYR A 268 -8.71 10.75 0.24
C TYR A 268 -7.75 9.79 0.95
N ASN A 269 -8.28 8.76 1.62
CA ASN A 269 -7.46 7.72 2.25
C ASN A 269 -6.71 6.88 1.21
N LEU A 270 -7.35 6.55 0.08
CA LEU A 270 -6.66 5.87 -1.03
C LEU A 270 -5.49 6.71 -1.56
N CYS A 271 -5.66 8.04 -1.69
CA CYS A 271 -4.61 8.96 -2.08
C CYS A 271 -3.44 8.94 -1.10
N ARG A 272 -3.72 9.05 0.20
CA ARG A 272 -2.69 9.01 1.25
C ARG A 272 -1.91 7.70 1.25
N ILE A 273 -2.61 6.56 1.14
CA ILE A 273 -1.95 5.25 1.02
C ILE A 273 -1.09 5.20 -0.24
N ASN A 274 -1.59 5.67 -1.38
CA ASN A 274 -0.87 5.64 -2.65
C ASN A 274 0.41 6.49 -2.59
N MET A 275 0.35 7.67 -1.96
CA MET A 275 1.51 8.51 -1.68
C MET A 275 2.53 7.81 -0.78
N PHE A 276 2.05 7.15 0.28
CA PHE A 276 2.88 6.39 1.22
C PHE A 276 3.63 5.23 0.56
N LEU A 277 2.98 4.54 -0.39
CA LEU A 277 3.57 3.45 -1.17
C LEU A 277 4.66 3.91 -2.13
N HIS A 278 4.68 5.19 -2.48
CA HIS A 278 5.67 5.80 -3.37
C HIS A 278 6.68 6.68 -2.60
N ASP A 279 6.76 6.52 -1.27
CA ASP A 279 7.64 7.28 -0.38
C ASP A 279 7.48 8.82 -0.49
N ILE A 280 6.25 9.28 -0.75
CA ILE A 280 5.87 10.68 -0.73
C ILE A 280 5.02 10.93 0.52
N ASN A 281 5.65 11.44 1.60
CA ASN A 281 5.05 11.60 2.93
C ASN A 281 5.12 13.03 3.47
#